data_AF-A0A925HNA9-F1
#
_entry.id   AF-A0A925HNA9-F1
#
_cell.length_a   1.000
_cell.length_b   1.000
_cell.length_c   1.000
_cell.angle_alpha   90.00
_cell.angle_beta   90.00
_cell.angle_gamma   90.00
#
_symmetry.space_group_name_H-M   'P 1'
#
loop_
_entity.id
_entity.type
_entity.pdbx_description
1 polymer ?
#
loop_
_entity_poly.entity_id
_entity_poly.type
_entity_poly.pdbx_seq_one_letter_code
_entity_poly.pdbx_strand_id
1 'polypeptide(L)'
;MAGKRPRFTENFSANLTAIEEFVAPHSQMAFHRFLDRLFDDVIPTLCRFPQSDRAFLTHAVQSTKANARTKDLRKFLNKGDDLREFVMDDYLVLYLVHQRQVIFLAVKHHRQLSFDLKRFWHEE
;
A
#
# COMPACT_ATOMS: atom_id res chain seq x y z
N MET A 1 -11.67 12.23 -19.54
CA MET A 1 -11.34 10.84 -19.14
C MET A 1 -11.77 10.67 -17.70
N ALA A 2 -12.84 9.93 -17.43
CA ALA A 2 -13.31 9.72 -16.06
C ALA A 2 -12.28 8.85 -15.32
N GLY A 3 -11.59 9.41 -14.32
CA GLY A 3 -10.65 8.67 -13.48
C GLY A 3 -11.35 7.48 -12.80
N LYS A 4 -10.61 6.40 -12.56
CA LYS A 4 -11.13 5.25 -11.80
C LYS A 4 -11.46 5.72 -10.37
N ARG A 5 -12.49 5.12 -9.75
CA ARG A 5 -12.89 5.53 -8.39
C ARG A 5 -11.91 4.94 -7.35
N PRO A 6 -11.34 5.76 -6.46
CA PRO A 6 -10.54 5.25 -5.35
C PRO A 6 -11.44 4.57 -4.32
N ARG A 7 -11.02 3.42 -3.81
CA ARG A 7 -11.65 2.72 -2.69
C ARG A 7 -10.57 2.37 -1.67
N PHE A 8 -10.79 2.71 -0.41
CA PHE A 8 -9.86 2.38 0.68
C PHE A 8 -10.39 1.18 1.45
N THR A 9 -9.52 0.23 1.79
CA THR A 9 -9.86 -0.85 2.73
C THR A 9 -9.66 -0.39 4.16
N GLU A 10 -10.28 -1.10 5.11
CA GLU A 10 -10.07 -0.86 6.54
C GLU A 10 -8.59 -1.02 6.93
N ASN A 11 -7.90 -1.98 6.30
CA ASN A 11 -6.47 -2.18 6.48
C ASN A 11 -5.64 -0.97 6.01
N PHE A 12 -6.05 -0.30 4.93
CA PHE A 12 -5.39 0.93 4.50
C PHE A 12 -5.52 2.03 5.56
N SER A 13 -6.72 2.24 6.10
CA SER A 13 -6.96 3.23 7.16
C SER A 13 -6.20 2.88 8.44
N ALA A 14 -6.20 1.61 8.87
CA ALA A 14 -5.47 1.17 10.05
C ALA A 14 -3.95 1.37 9.91
N ASN A 15 -3.41 1.15 8.71
CA ASN A 15 -1.99 1.40 8.47
C ASN A 15 -1.65 2.90 8.47
N LEU A 16 -2.54 3.77 7.97
CA LEU A 16 -2.36 5.23 8.08
C LEU A 16 -2.27 5.67 9.55
N THR A 17 -3.16 5.16 10.41
CA THR A 17 -3.10 5.42 11.86
C THR A 17 -1.78 4.91 12.46
N ALA A 18 -1.32 3.70 12.08
CA ALA A 18 -0.05 3.17 12.56
C ALA A 18 1.16 4.01 12.11
N ILE A 19 1.11 4.58 10.90
CA ILE A 19 2.12 5.52 10.40
C ILE A 19 2.06 6.82 11.21
N GLU A 20 0.87 7.35 11.47
CA GLU A 20 0.69 8.55 12.30
C GLU A 20 1.32 8.36 13.68
N GLU A 21 1.00 7.27 14.39
CA GLU A 21 1.59 6.94 15.69
C GLU A 21 3.12 6.87 15.65
N PHE A 22 3.69 6.37 14.56
CA PHE A 22 5.14 6.23 14.40
C PHE A 22 5.84 7.55 14.04
N VAL A 23 5.22 8.36 13.18
CA VAL A 23 5.81 9.60 12.63
C VAL A 23 5.51 10.81 13.51
N ALA A 24 4.34 10.87 14.16
CA ALA A 24 3.93 11.97 15.05
C ALA A 24 4.97 12.36 16.11
N PRO A 25 5.61 11.43 16.86
CA PRO A 25 6.63 11.79 17.84
C PRO A 25 7.90 12.39 17.22
N HIS A 26 8.14 12.19 15.92
CA HIS A 26 9.31 12.72 15.22
C HIS A 26 8.99 14.01 14.46
N SER A 27 7.87 14.06 13.74
CA SER A 27 7.40 15.26 13.03
C SER A 27 5.96 15.11 12.54
N GLN A 28 5.00 15.70 13.24
CA GLN A 28 3.59 15.77 12.81
C GLN A 28 3.41 16.51 11.47
N MET A 29 4.28 17.47 11.19
CA MET A 29 4.26 18.25 9.94
C MET A 29 4.72 17.41 8.73
N ALA A 30 5.66 16.47 8.93
CA ALA A 30 6.05 15.53 7.89
C ALA A 30 4.89 14.59 7.53
N PHE A 31 4.14 14.12 8.54
CA PHE A 31 2.97 13.28 8.31
C PHE A 31 1.85 14.03 7.57
N HIS A 32 1.55 15.29 7.94
CA HIS A 32 0.58 16.10 7.20
C HIS A 32 0.99 16.31 5.74
N ARG A 33 2.25 16.68 5.47
CA ARG A 33 2.73 16.82 4.08
C ARG A 33 2.66 15.52 3.29
N PHE A 34 2.89 14.39 3.95
CA PHE A 34 2.69 13.08 3.34
C PHE A 34 1.23 12.84 2.97
N LEU A 35 0.28 13.14 3.87
CA LEU A 35 -1.15 13.01 3.60
C LEU A 35 -1.58 13.93 2.46
N ASP A 36 -1.21 15.20 2.48
CA ASP A 36 -1.50 16.14 1.40
C ASP A 36 -1.01 15.58 0.06
N ARG A 37 0.25 15.16 -0.02
CA ARG A 37 0.80 14.60 -1.25
C ARG A 37 0.11 13.30 -1.68
N LEU A 38 -0.24 12.44 -0.72
CA LEU A 38 -0.92 11.17 -1.00
C LEU A 38 -2.31 11.41 -1.61
N PHE A 39 -3.09 12.34 -1.04
CA PHE A 39 -4.47 12.59 -1.45
C PHE A 39 -4.60 13.57 -2.61
N ASP A 40 -3.74 14.59 -2.72
CA ASP A 40 -3.79 15.58 -3.80
C ASP A 40 -3.01 15.18 -5.06
N ASP A 41 -1.93 14.41 -4.93
CA ASP A 41 -1.05 14.09 -6.06
C ASP A 41 -1.11 12.61 -6.44
N VAL A 42 -0.86 11.72 -5.47
CA VAL A 42 -0.71 10.28 -5.73
C VAL A 42 -2.02 9.60 -6.07
N ILE A 43 -3.03 9.70 -5.21
CA ILE A 43 -4.33 9.03 -5.43
C ILE A 43 -4.98 9.48 -6.75
N PRO A 44 -5.02 10.78 -7.11
CA PRO A 44 -5.53 11.23 -8.39
C PRO A 44 -4.70 10.71 -9.57
N THR A 45 -3.37 10.70 -9.43
CA THR A 45 -2.46 10.16 -10.45
C THR A 45 -2.68 8.67 -10.68
N LEU A 46 -2.78 7.87 -9.62
CA LEU A 46 -3.05 6.43 -9.68
C LEU A 46 -4.45 6.12 -10.21
N CYS A 47 -5.44 6.95 -9.89
CA CYS A 47 -6.79 6.80 -10.44
C CYS A 47 -6.86 7.16 -11.93
N ARG A 48 -5.98 8.05 -12.41
CA ARG A 48 -5.87 8.45 -13.82
C ARG A 48 -5.00 7.49 -14.64
N PHE A 49 -3.90 7.01 -14.07
CA PHE A 49 -2.90 6.15 -14.71
C PHE A 49 -2.61 4.88 -13.90
N PRO A 50 -3.63 4.02 -13.67
CA PRO A 50 -3.52 2.86 -12.78
C PRO A 50 -2.58 1.75 -13.29
N GLN A 51 -2.16 1.79 -14.55
CA GLN A 51 -1.32 0.77 -15.18
C GLN A 51 0.13 1.22 -15.41
N SER A 52 0.49 2.45 -15.04
CA SER A 52 1.84 2.98 -15.27
C SER A 52 2.86 2.46 -14.26
N ASP A 53 2.43 1.99 -13.09
CA ASP A 53 3.34 1.57 -12.02
C ASP A 53 3.72 0.09 -12.05
N ARG A 54 4.65 -0.28 -11.17
CA ARG A 54 5.21 -1.62 -11.08
C ARG A 54 4.14 -2.66 -10.73
N ALA A 55 4.07 -3.72 -11.54
CA ALA A 55 3.31 -4.90 -11.20
C ALA A 55 4.00 -5.62 -10.02
N PHE A 56 3.30 -5.73 -8.90
CA PHE A 56 3.83 -6.37 -7.69
C PHE A 56 4.13 -7.86 -7.92
N LEU A 57 3.36 -8.49 -8.81
CA LEU A 57 3.46 -9.92 -9.13
C LEU A 57 4.59 -10.28 -10.12
N THR A 58 5.31 -9.31 -10.67
CA THR A 58 6.46 -9.58 -11.56
C THR A 58 7.78 -9.81 -10.82
N HIS A 59 7.84 -9.52 -9.52
CA HIS A 59 9.01 -9.88 -8.72
C HIS A 59 9.01 -11.37 -8.43
N ALA A 60 10.00 -12.08 -8.96
CA ALA A 60 10.26 -13.47 -8.62
C ALA A 60 10.67 -13.55 -7.15
N VAL A 61 9.71 -13.81 -6.27
CA VAL A 61 10.01 -13.90 -4.85
C VAL A 61 10.78 -15.20 -4.61
N GLN A 62 12.08 -15.08 -4.32
CA GLN A 62 13.00 -16.22 -4.22
C GLN A 62 12.81 -17.04 -2.92
N SER A 63 11.86 -16.64 -2.06
CA SER A 63 11.56 -17.32 -0.80
C SER A 63 10.35 -18.24 -0.94
N THR A 64 10.47 -19.48 -0.46
CA THR A 64 9.39 -20.48 -0.48
C THR A 64 8.16 -20.04 0.31
N LYS A 65 8.35 -19.36 1.46
CA LYS A 65 7.26 -18.80 2.27
C LYS A 65 6.53 -17.66 1.55
N ALA A 66 7.29 -16.83 0.85
CA ALA A 66 6.73 -15.71 0.11
C ALA A 66 6.02 -16.20 -1.16
N ASN A 67 6.52 -17.25 -1.84
CA ASN A 67 5.81 -17.90 -2.94
C ASN A 67 4.48 -18.52 -2.52
N ALA A 68 4.42 -19.16 -1.33
CA ALA A 68 3.16 -19.68 -0.80
C ALA A 68 2.17 -18.56 -0.51
N ARG A 69 2.61 -17.49 0.19
CA ARG A 69 1.81 -16.29 0.44
C ARG A 69 1.33 -15.64 -0.85
N THR A 70 2.18 -15.49 -1.86
CA THR A 70 1.83 -14.94 -3.18
C THR A 70 0.86 -15.84 -3.93
N LYS A 71 0.98 -17.17 -3.82
CA LYS A 71 0.01 -18.11 -4.39
C LYS A 71 -1.36 -17.99 -3.74
N ASP A 72 -1.43 -17.89 -2.41
CA ASP A 72 -2.69 -17.70 -1.71
C ASP A 72 -3.29 -16.32 -2.03
N LEU A 73 -2.45 -15.28 -2.12
CA LEU A 73 -2.88 -13.95 -2.55
C LEU A 73 -3.44 -13.98 -3.99
N ARG A 74 -2.82 -14.74 -4.89
CA ARG A 74 -3.34 -15.02 -6.25
C ARG A 74 -4.65 -15.80 -6.27
N LYS A 75 -5.00 -16.56 -5.22
CA LYS A 75 -6.33 -17.20 -5.12
C LYS A 75 -7.42 -16.21 -4.70
N PHE A 76 -7.06 -15.18 -3.93
CA PHE A 76 -7.98 -14.10 -3.55
C PHE A 76 -8.15 -13.05 -4.66
N LEU A 77 -7.23 -12.99 -5.61
CA LEU A 77 -7.29 -12.14 -6.79
C LEU A 77 -8.07 -12.85 -7.92
N ASN A 78 -9.08 -12.20 -8.48
CA ASN A 78 -9.83 -12.73 -9.62
C ASN A 78 -9.04 -12.61 -10.92
N LYS A 79 -9.44 -13.36 -11.96
CA LYS A 79 -8.88 -13.19 -13.31
C LYS A 79 -9.18 -11.77 -13.81
N GLY A 80 -8.16 -10.91 -13.82
CA GLY A 80 -8.26 -9.49 -14.22
C GLY A 80 -7.92 -8.49 -13.13
N ASP A 81 -7.67 -8.98 -11.90
CA ASP A 81 -7.16 -8.18 -10.79
C ASP A 81 -5.65 -7.93 -10.95
N ASP A 82 -5.27 -6.66 -11.04
CA ASP A 82 -3.88 -6.25 -11.22
C ASP A 82 -3.36 -5.59 -9.94
N LEU A 83 -2.59 -6.37 -9.18
CA LEU A 83 -1.99 -5.93 -7.92
C LEU A 83 -0.68 -5.19 -8.19
N ARG A 84 -0.60 -3.95 -7.70
CA ARG A 84 0.50 -3.03 -7.95
C ARG A 84 1.00 -2.38 -6.67
N GLU A 85 2.27 -2.01 -6.71
CA GLU A 85 2.93 -1.25 -5.66
C GLU A 85 3.34 0.12 -6.22
N PHE A 86 3.12 1.16 -5.42
CA PHE A 86 3.60 2.50 -5.66
C PHE A 86 4.55 2.89 -4.54
N VAL A 87 5.77 3.28 -4.89
CA VAL A 87 6.75 3.76 -3.91
C VAL A 87 6.85 5.27 -4.07
N MET A 88 6.51 6.00 -3.01
CA MET A 88 6.64 7.44 -2.93
C MET A 88 7.60 7.79 -1.81
N ASP A 89 8.78 8.28 -2.19
CA ASP A 89 9.78 8.78 -1.24
C ASP A 89 10.05 7.70 -0.16
N ASP A 90 9.59 7.94 1.06
CA ASP A 90 9.71 7.04 2.21
C ASP A 90 8.56 6.05 2.42
N TYR A 91 7.58 6.00 1.53
CA TYR A 91 6.33 5.25 1.70
C TYR A 91 6.05 4.29 0.54
N LEU A 92 5.43 3.15 0.85
CA LEU A 92 4.98 2.16 -0.10
C LEU A 92 3.46 2.01 0.01
N VAL A 93 2.75 2.14 -1.10
CA VAL A 93 1.31 1.96 -1.22
C VAL A 93 1.04 0.72 -2.05
N LEU A 94 0.29 -0.22 -1.49
CA LEU A 94 -0.21 -1.40 -2.19
C LEU A 94 -1.64 -1.15 -2.64
N TYR A 95 -1.90 -1.30 -3.94
CA TYR A 95 -3.22 -1.09 -4.51
C TYR A 95 -3.55 -2.13 -5.56
N LEU A 96 -4.85 -2.36 -5.72
CA LEU A 96 -5.42 -3.32 -6.64
C LEU A 96 -6.25 -2.58 -7.68
N VAL A 97 -5.97 -2.84 -8.95
CA VAL A 97 -6.76 -2.30 -10.05
C VAL A 97 -7.79 -3.34 -10.47
N HIS A 98 -9.05 -3.08 -10.17
CA HIS A 98 -10.17 -3.93 -10.57
C HIS A 98 -11.12 -3.15 -11.48
N GLN A 99 -11.19 -3.53 -12.75
CA GLN A 99 -12.07 -2.89 -13.75
C GLN A 99 -11.93 -1.36 -13.79
N ARG A 100 -12.92 -0.63 -13.22
CA ARG A 100 -12.99 0.85 -13.16
C ARG A 100 -12.71 1.41 -11.75
N GLN A 101 -12.17 0.60 -10.85
CA GLN A 101 -11.86 0.99 -9.48
C GLN A 101 -10.38 0.73 -9.17
N VAL A 102 -9.83 1.58 -8.31
CA VAL A 102 -8.51 1.42 -7.71
C VAL A 102 -8.73 1.22 -6.22
N ILE A 103 -8.45 0.01 -5.73
CA ILE A 103 -8.67 -0.39 -4.36
C ILE A 103 -7.32 -0.30 -3.64
N PHE A 104 -7.16 0.68 -2.77
CA PHE A 104 -6.00 0.84 -1.92
C PHE A 104 -6.07 -0.16 -0.77
N LEU A 105 -5.13 -1.09 -0.74
CA LEU A 105 -5.12 -2.22 0.19
C LEU A 105 -4.31 -1.92 1.44
N ALA A 106 -3.16 -1.28 1.30
CA ALA A 106 -2.25 -0.97 2.39
C ALA A 106 -1.33 0.20 2.04
N VAL A 107 -0.83 0.88 3.06
CA VAL A 107 0.26 1.86 2.94
C VAL A 107 1.23 1.63 4.09
N LYS A 108 2.53 1.72 3.85
CA LYS A 108 3.55 1.54 4.89
C LYS A 108 4.71 2.50 4.70
N HIS A 109 5.32 2.89 5.81
CA HIS A 109 6.56 3.66 5.81
C HIS A 109 7.78 2.72 5.76
N HIS A 110 8.81 3.01 4.97
CA HIS A 110 9.99 2.13 4.82
C HIS A 110 10.75 1.88 6.14
N ARG A 111 10.81 2.88 7.02
CA ARG A 111 11.33 2.76 8.41
C ARG A 111 10.46 1.97 9.37
N GLN A 112 9.20 1.66 9.03
CA GLN A 112 8.43 0.68 9.79
C GLN A 112 8.93 -0.72 9.43
N LEU A 113 10.06 -1.12 10.03
CA LEU A 113 10.69 -2.44 9.91
C LEU A 113 9.77 -3.61 10.32
N SER A 114 8.66 -3.32 10.97
CA SER A 114 7.70 -4.30 11.45
C SER A 114 6.64 -4.60 10.41
N PHE A 115 6.91 -5.57 9.53
CA PHE A 115 5.86 -6.15 8.68
C PHE A 115 4.78 -6.89 9.50
N ASP A 116 5.12 -7.34 10.70
CA ASP A 116 4.21 -7.99 11.66
C ASP A 116 4.81 -8.02 13.08
N LEU A 117 5.75 -7.14 13.43
CA LEU A 117 6.45 -7.30 14.71
C LEU A 117 5.67 -6.76 15.93
N LYS A 118 4.54 -6.05 15.82
CA LYS A 118 3.72 -5.76 17.03
C LYS A 118 3.32 -7.05 17.79
N ARG A 119 3.30 -8.21 17.12
CA ARG A 119 3.11 -9.55 17.75
C ARG A 119 4.37 -10.16 18.39
N PHE A 120 5.54 -9.61 18.12
CA PHE A 120 6.84 -10.09 18.59
C PHE A 120 7.54 -9.14 19.57
N TRP A 121 7.03 -7.92 19.75
CA TRP A 121 7.53 -6.98 20.75
C TRP A 121 6.69 -7.22 22.00
N HIS A 122 6.98 -8.32 22.69
CA HIS A 122 6.65 -8.41 24.10
C HIS A 122 7.38 -7.24 24.80
N GLU A 123 6.61 -6.41 25.49
CA GLU A 123 7.12 -5.41 26.42
C GLU A 123 8.05 -6.09 27.44
N GLU A 124 9.26 -5.55 27.63
CA GLU A 124 10.06 -5.76 28.84
C GLU A 124 9.66 -4.74 29.91
#